data_AF-A0A1M6I2U1-F1
#
_entry.id   AF-A0A1M6I2U1-F1
#
_cell.length_a   1.000
_cell.length_b   1.000
_cell.length_c   1.000
_cell.angle_alpha   90.00
_cell.angle_beta   90.00
_cell.angle_gamma   90.00
#
_symmetry.space_group_name_H-M   'P 1'
#
loop_
_entity.id
_entity.type
_entity.pdbx_description
1 polymer ?
#
loop_
_entity_poly.entity_id
_entity_poly.type
_entity_poly.pdbx_seq_one_letter_code
_entity_poly.pdbx_strand_id
1 'polypeptide(L)'
;MKPTLSIAFDDRRFFRAAASKAQRTGRTLSQQICHWARIGRRAELDGFYDEERVQGALSAKVDTAVLLPVEGAVWEERFIELMSRPGPGEIEFFRELREQLRSKGTGNPEGTSG
;
A
#
# COMPACT_ATOMS: atom_id res chain seq x y z
N MET A 1 -17.63 -24.18 -30.38
CA MET A 1 -17.84 -23.21 -29.28
C MET A 1 -16.82 -23.49 -28.19
N LYS A 2 -16.04 -22.50 -27.74
CA LYS A 2 -15.19 -22.64 -26.54
C LYS A 2 -16.09 -22.51 -25.31
N PRO A 3 -15.98 -23.39 -24.30
CA PRO A 3 -16.76 -23.24 -23.08
C PRO A 3 -16.33 -21.97 -22.35
N THR A 4 -17.29 -21.09 -22.06
CA THR A 4 -17.10 -19.97 -21.13
C THR A 4 -17.25 -20.51 -19.73
N LEU A 5 -16.14 -20.64 -19.00
CA LEU A 5 -16.17 -20.93 -17.57
C LEU A 5 -16.67 -19.68 -16.83
N SER A 6 -17.94 -19.70 -16.42
CA SER A 6 -18.48 -18.72 -15.50
C SER A 6 -18.24 -19.21 -14.08
N ILE A 7 -17.39 -18.50 -13.34
CA ILE A 7 -17.13 -18.77 -11.92
C ILE A 7 -17.78 -17.64 -11.12
N ALA A 8 -18.73 -18.00 -10.25
CA ALA A 8 -19.33 -17.06 -9.31
C ALA A 8 -18.39 -16.90 -8.12
N PHE A 9 -17.94 -15.67 -7.87
CA PHE A 9 -17.19 -15.32 -6.67
C PHE A 9 -18.15 -14.58 -5.73
N ASP A 10 -18.46 -15.15 -4.56
CA ASP A 10 -19.35 -14.52 -3.57
C ASP A 10 -18.59 -13.68 -2.53
N ASP A 11 -17.25 -13.63 -2.62
CA ASP A 11 -16.44 -12.86 -1.70
C ASP A 11 -16.44 -11.36 -2.03
N ARG A 12 -17.40 -10.64 -1.45
CA ARG A 12 -17.49 -9.17 -1.55
C ARG A 12 -16.31 -8.44 -0.91
N ARG A 13 -15.55 -9.08 -0.01
CA ARG A 13 -14.33 -8.48 0.58
C ARG A 13 -13.19 -8.54 -0.43
N PHE A 14 -13.03 -9.67 -1.12
CA PHE A 14 -12.07 -9.83 -2.21
C PHE A 14 -12.22 -8.75 -3.28
N PHE A 15 -13.43 -8.54 -3.81
CA PHE A 15 -13.66 -7.52 -4.84
C PHE A 15 -13.41 -6.09 -4.35
N ARG A 16 -13.75 -5.77 -3.10
CA ARG A 16 -13.44 -4.46 -2.51
C ARG A 16 -11.94 -4.24 -2.36
N ALA A 17 -11.22 -5.25 -1.91
CA ALA A 17 -9.76 -5.19 -1.81
C ALA A 17 -9.13 -5.02 -3.21
N ALA A 18 -9.58 -5.79 -4.19
CA ALA A 18 -9.11 -5.69 -5.58
C ALA A 18 -9.38 -4.30 -6.17
N ALA A 19 -10.56 -3.73 -5.93
CA ALA A 19 -10.90 -2.38 -6.40
C ALA A 19 -10.02 -1.29 -5.75
N SER A 20 -9.79 -1.39 -4.43
CA SER A 20 -8.91 -0.44 -3.73
C SER A 20 -7.46 -0.51 -4.23
N LYS A 21 -6.93 -1.72 -4.42
CA LYS A 21 -5.57 -1.92 -4.95
C LYS A 21 -5.45 -1.48 -6.40
N ALA A 22 -6.47 -1.74 -7.22
CA ALA A 22 -6.54 -1.30 -8.61
C ALA A 22 -6.42 0.23 -8.73
N GLN A 23 -7.14 0.98 -7.87
CA GLN A 23 -7.05 2.45 -7.81
C GLN A 23 -5.64 2.93 -7.47
N ARG A 24 -4.98 2.32 -6.48
CA ARG A 24 -3.61 2.72 -6.07
C ARG A 24 -2.55 2.40 -7.11
N THR A 25 -2.77 1.35 -7.91
CA THR A 25 -1.77 0.84 -8.88
C THR A 25 -2.06 1.25 -10.32
N GLY A 26 -3.11 2.07 -10.56
CA GLY A 26 -3.51 2.50 -11.91
C GLY A 26 -4.02 1.37 -12.81
N ARG A 27 -4.52 0.26 -12.23
CA ARG A 27 -5.07 -0.88 -12.97
C ARG A 27 -6.59 -0.85 -12.97
N THR A 28 -7.22 -1.51 -13.94
CA THR A 28 -8.65 -1.87 -13.85
C THR A 28 -8.86 -3.01 -12.85
N LEU A 29 -10.09 -3.20 -12.36
CA LEU A 29 -10.44 -4.29 -11.46
C LEU A 29 -10.06 -5.66 -12.04
N SER A 30 -10.41 -5.93 -13.30
CA SER A 30 -10.09 -7.19 -13.97
C SER A 30 -8.58 -7.41 -14.10
N GLN A 31 -7.81 -6.36 -14.43
CA GLN A 31 -6.36 -6.44 -14.48
C GLN A 31 -5.75 -6.73 -13.11
N GLN A 32 -6.27 -6.13 -12.04
CA GLN A 32 -5.81 -6.38 -10.68
C GLN A 32 -6.10 -7.82 -10.23
N ILE A 33 -7.30 -8.34 -10.52
CA ILE A 33 -7.66 -9.73 -10.22
C ILE A 33 -6.78 -10.69 -11.02
N CYS A 34 -6.56 -10.44 -12.32
CA CYS A 34 -5.66 -11.26 -13.14
C CYS A 34 -4.22 -11.23 -12.62
N HIS A 35 -3.76 -10.09 -12.11
CA HIS A 35 -2.44 -9.96 -11.51
C HIS A 35 -2.31 -10.82 -10.24
N TRP A 36 -3.27 -10.74 -9.32
CA TRP A 36 -3.30 -11.60 -8.14
C TRP A 36 -3.38 -13.09 -8.50
N ALA A 37 -4.18 -13.46 -9.48
CA ALA A 37 -4.25 -14.85 -9.95
C ALA A 37 -2.92 -15.35 -10.53
N ARG A 38 -2.14 -14.49 -11.22
CA ARG A 38 -0.80 -14.83 -11.71
C ARG A 38 0.18 -15.05 -10.56
N ILE A 39 0.12 -14.19 -9.54
CA ILE A 39 0.94 -14.35 -8.32
C ILE A 39 0.59 -15.65 -7.62
N GLY A 40 -0.69 -15.92 -7.38
CA GLY A 40 -1.16 -17.15 -6.73
C GLY A 40 -0.71 -18.40 -7.47
N ARG A 41 -0.89 -18.45 -8.81
CA ARG A 41 -0.40 -19.59 -9.62
C ARG A 41 1.11 -19.79 -9.50
N ARG A 42 1.88 -18.69 -9.45
CA ARG A 42 3.34 -18.78 -9.35
C ARG A 42 3.79 -19.21 -7.96
N ALA A 43 3.07 -18.83 -6.91
CA ALA A 43 3.29 -19.31 -5.56
C ALA A 43 3.07 -20.84 -5.45
N GLU A 44 2.04 -21.37 -6.10
CA GLU A 44 1.75 -22.81 -6.13
C GLU A 44 2.78 -23.61 -6.95
N LEU A 45 3.34 -23.01 -8.01
CA LEU A 45 4.29 -23.69 -8.91
C LEU A 45 5.74 -23.61 -8.44
N ASP A 46 6.19 -22.42 -8.04
CA ASP A 46 7.58 -22.15 -7.66
C ASP A 46 7.82 -22.43 -6.16
N GLY A 47 6.73 -22.59 -5.39
CA GLY A 47 6.72 -23.29 -4.11
C GLY A 47 7.70 -22.80 -3.06
N PHE A 48 8.05 -21.50 -2.96
CA PHE A 48 8.81 -21.00 -1.82
C PHE A 48 8.52 -19.52 -1.59
N TYR A 49 7.93 -19.25 -0.44
CA TYR A 49 7.91 -17.93 0.17
C TYR A 49 9.09 -17.88 1.15
N ASP A 50 10.01 -16.95 0.96
CA ASP A 50 11.12 -16.71 1.88
C ASP A 50 10.95 -15.36 2.59
N GLU A 51 10.58 -15.42 3.86
CA GLU A 51 10.39 -14.24 4.71
C GLU A 51 11.71 -13.47 4.91
N GLU A 52 12.88 -14.13 4.92
CA GLU A 52 14.17 -13.44 5.10
C GLU A 52 14.47 -12.54 3.90
N ARG A 53 14.11 -12.97 2.69
CA ARG A 53 14.23 -12.14 1.48
C ARG A 53 13.33 -10.92 1.54
N VAL A 54 12.09 -11.09 2.00
CA VAL A 54 11.14 -9.97 2.19
C VAL A 54 11.67 -8.97 3.22
N GLN A 55 12.17 -9.43 4.37
CA GLN A 55 12.76 -8.54 5.39
C GLN A 55 14.04 -7.85 4.90
N GLY A 56 14.87 -8.58 4.16
CA GLY A 56 16.06 -8.03 3.50
C GLY A 56 15.69 -6.88 2.56
N ALA A 57 14.65 -7.05 1.75
CA ALA A 57 14.16 -6.02 0.85
C ALA A 57 13.49 -4.84 1.59
N LEU A 58 12.75 -5.08 2.67
CA LEU A 58 12.21 -4.00 3.53
C LEU A 58 13.31 -3.17 4.18
N SER A 59 14.45 -3.81 4.50
CA SER A 59 15.62 -3.16 5.08
C SER A 59 16.60 -2.58 4.04
N ALA A 60 16.22 -2.56 2.75
CA ALA A 60 17.08 -2.17 1.62
C ALA A 60 18.40 -2.94 1.49
N LYS A 61 18.50 -4.15 2.07
CA LYS A 61 19.66 -5.05 1.97
C LYS A 61 19.59 -5.98 0.75
N VAL A 62 18.40 -6.16 0.21
CA VAL A 62 18.12 -6.99 -0.98
C VAL A 62 17.36 -6.12 -1.99
N ASP A 63 17.70 -6.23 -3.27
CA ASP A 63 16.96 -5.53 -4.33
C ASP A 63 15.55 -6.11 -4.47
N THR A 64 14.54 -5.24 -4.55
CA THR A 64 13.15 -5.63 -4.80
C THR A 64 12.96 -6.33 -6.15
N ALA A 65 13.83 -6.09 -7.13
CA ALA A 65 13.77 -6.70 -8.45
C ALA A 65 14.05 -8.21 -8.44
N VAL A 66 14.70 -8.73 -7.39
CA VAL A 66 15.03 -10.16 -7.25
C VAL A 66 14.02 -10.94 -6.43
N LEU A 67 12.98 -10.29 -5.91
CA LEU A 67 11.91 -10.96 -5.17
C LEU A 67 11.05 -11.80 -6.11
N LEU A 68 10.67 -13.00 -5.66
CA LEU A 68 9.66 -13.78 -6.34
C LEU A 68 8.32 -13.01 -6.32
N PRO A 69 7.39 -13.26 -7.26
CA PRO A 69 6.14 -12.52 -7.32
C PRO A 69 5.31 -12.57 -6.03
N VAL A 70 5.37 -13.68 -5.29
CA VAL A 70 4.73 -13.83 -3.98
C VAL A 70 5.42 -12.98 -2.92
N GLU A 71 6.75 -12.99 -2.87
CA GLU A 71 7.56 -12.17 -1.96
C GLU A 71 7.38 -10.67 -2.25
N GLY A 72 7.36 -10.28 -3.52
CA GLY A 72 7.15 -8.90 -3.95
C GLY A 72 5.76 -8.38 -3.58
N ALA A 73 4.72 -9.22 -3.66
CA ALA A 73 3.37 -8.85 -3.22
C ALA A 73 3.30 -8.62 -1.70
N VAL A 74 3.93 -9.50 -0.91
CA VAL A 74 4.00 -9.35 0.55
C VAL A 74 4.85 -8.14 0.94
N TRP A 75 5.99 -7.94 0.27
CA TRP A 75 6.84 -6.77 0.46
C TRP A 75 6.07 -5.48 0.19
N GLU A 76 5.29 -5.39 -0.90
CA GLU A 76 4.55 -4.18 -1.26
C GLU A 76 3.48 -3.83 -0.20
N GLU A 77 2.75 -4.82 0.33
CA GLU A 77 1.76 -4.57 1.40
C GLU A 77 2.43 -4.07 2.68
N ARG A 78 3.51 -4.72 3.12
CA ARG A 78 4.23 -4.33 4.34
C ARG A 78 4.96 -3.01 4.18
N PHE A 79 5.50 -2.72 3.00
CA PHE A 79 6.11 -1.44 2.68
C PHE A 79 5.08 -0.31 2.76
N ILE A 80 3.88 -0.49 2.17
CA ILE A 80 2.80 0.48 2.30
C ILE A 80 2.40 0.69 3.76
N GLU A 81 2.29 -0.39 4.55
CA GLU A 81 1.98 -0.28 5.98
C GLU A 81 3.07 0.48 6.74
N LEU A 82 4.35 0.16 6.49
CA LEU A 82 5.50 0.83 7.10
C LEU A 82 5.48 2.33 6.79
N MET A 83 5.29 2.69 5.52
CA MET A 83 5.22 4.09 5.07
C MET A 83 3.94 4.81 5.50
N SER A 84 2.90 4.09 5.92
CA SER A 84 1.66 4.69 6.45
C SER A 84 1.78 5.10 7.93
N ARG A 85 2.84 4.64 8.62
CA ARG A 85 3.09 4.98 10.02
C ARG A 85 4.12 6.11 10.07
N PRO A 86 3.79 7.27 10.66
CA PRO A 86 4.75 8.36 10.76
C PRO A 86 5.92 7.96 11.64
N GLY A 87 7.13 8.28 11.21
CA GLY A 87 8.34 8.02 11.98
C GLY A 87 8.42 8.91 13.23
N PRO A 88 9.24 8.57 14.24
CA PRO A 88 9.40 9.39 15.45
C PRO A 88 9.76 10.85 15.15
N GLY A 89 10.66 11.08 14.18
CA GLY A 89 11.04 12.42 13.74
C GLY A 89 9.92 13.17 13.03
N GLU A 90 9.11 12.49 12.22
CA GLU A 90 7.93 13.10 11.59
C GLU A 90 6.87 13.46 12.64
N ILE A 91 6.63 12.58 13.61
CA ILE A 91 5.71 12.85 14.72
C ILE A 91 6.13 14.11 15.49
N GLU A 92 7.43 14.25 15.79
CA GLU A 92 7.98 15.42 16.48
C GLU A 92 7.84 16.68 15.63
N PHE A 93 8.30 16.64 14.38
CA PHE A 93 8.19 17.74 13.44
C PHE A 93 6.75 18.24 13.30
N PHE A 94 5.79 17.33 13.09
CA PHE A 94 4.37 17.70 12.96
C PHE A 94 3.75 18.11 14.30
N ARG A 95 4.34 17.77 15.45
CA ARG A 95 3.93 18.31 16.76
C ARG A 95 4.37 19.77 16.87
N GLU A 96 5.66 20.04 16.65
CA GLU A 96 6.23 21.39 16.69
C GLU A 96 5.53 22.33 15.70
N LEU A 97 5.28 21.87 14.47
CA LEU A 97 4.56 22.66 13.46
C LEU A 97 3.14 23.02 13.92
N ARG A 98 2.42 22.08 14.57
CA ARG A 98 1.08 22.34 15.10
C ARG A 98 1.09 23.35 16.25
N GLU A 99 2.14 23.37 17.07
CA GLU A 99 2.29 24.36 18.15
C GLU A 99 2.61 25.75 17.60
N GLN A 100 3.51 25.84 16.62
CA GLN A 100 3.86 27.11 15.97
C GLN A 100 2.68 27.73 15.22
N LEU A 101 1.85 26.92 14.57
CA LEU A 101 0.64 27.42 13.89
C LEU A 101 -0.40 27.92 14.89
N ARG A 102 -0.53 27.28 16.07
CA ARG A 102 -1.41 27.77 17.13
C ARG A 102 -0.92 29.07 17.74
N SER A 103 0.39 29.22 17.97
CA SER A 103 0.96 30.45 18.54
C SER A 103 0.93 31.63 17.57
N LYS A 104 1.00 31.39 16.25
CA LYS A 104 0.84 32.41 15.21
C LYS A 104 -0.63 32.77 14.92
N GLY A 105 -1.59 31.96 15.38
CA GLY A 105 -3.03 32.15 15.16
C GLY A 105 -3.74 33.14 16.08
N THR A 106 -3.03 33.85 16.96
CA THR A 106 -3.60 34.91 17.81
C THR A 106 -3.03 36.27 17.42
N GLY A 107 -3.51 36.81 16.31
CA GLY A 107 -3.30 38.19 15.89
C GLY A 107 -4.59 38.70 15.28
N ASN A 108 -5.50 39.17 16.12
CA ASN A 108 -6.69 39.92 15.72
C ASN A 108 -6.29 41.41 15.65
N PRO A 109 -6.13 42.03 14.47
CA PRO A 109 -6.16 43.48 14.38
C PRO A 109 -7.62 43.88 14.19
N GLU A 110 -8.40 43.96 15.28
CA GLU A 110 -9.65 44.71 15.19
C GLU A 110 -9.30 46.16 14.90
N GLY A 111 -9.74 46.58 13.71
CA GLY A 111 -9.52 47.90 13.19
C GLY A 111 -10.10 48.95 14.10
N THR A 112 -9.25 49.90 14.47
CA THR A 112 -9.67 51.26 14.76
C THR A 112 -10.18 51.94 13.49
N SER A 113 -11.23 52.74 13.69
CA SER A 113 -11.73 53.84 12.85
C SER A 113 -12.81 53.52 11.82
N GLY A 114 -13.96 54.17 12.01
CA GLY A 114 -15.10 54.28 11.10
C GLY A 114 -16.37 54.67 11.83
#